data_AF-A0AAU0YDP0-F1
#
_entry.id   AF-A0AAU0YDP0-F1
#
_cell.length_a   1.000
_cell.length_b   1.000
_cell.length_c   1.000
_cell.angle_alpha   90.00
_cell.angle_beta   90.00
_cell.angle_gamma   90.00
#
_symmetry.space_group_name_H-M   'P 1'
#
loop_
_entity.id
_entity.type
_entity.pdbx_description
1 polymer ?
#
loop_
_entity_poly.entity_id
_entity_poly.type
_entity_poly.pdbx_seq_one_letter_code
_entity_poly.pdbx_strand_id
1 'polypeptide(L)'
;MTASVLPLVAGPAPAQPSSRLIQPQSLRAPDTPLGRARLARGWSQVKVVRALMLLADHWGWDIAAENSLKVFVSRWENDTHRPGQTYQVLLCAIFRATPAELGFTRPAAASTLNERLTALESVIEGLTGRLGEVAA
;
A
#
# COMPACT_ATOMS: atom_id res chain seq x y z
N MET A 1 25.94 -66.99 5.38
CA MET A 1 26.37 -65.96 6.34
C MET A 1 25.19 -65.02 6.56
N THR A 2 24.65 -65.04 7.78
CA THR A 2 23.49 -64.30 8.27
C THR A 2 23.91 -62.92 8.79
N ALA A 3 23.12 -61.88 8.50
CA ALA A 3 22.99 -60.70 9.36
C ALA A 3 21.67 -59.96 9.02
N SER A 4 20.68 -60.11 9.91
CA SER A 4 19.59 -59.14 10.11
C SER A 4 20.12 -57.89 10.80
N VAL A 5 19.52 -56.72 10.56
CA VAL A 5 18.92 -55.82 11.59
C VAL A 5 18.14 -54.66 10.91
N LEU A 6 16.81 -54.71 11.09
CA LEU A 6 15.76 -53.68 11.32
C LEU A 6 15.68 -52.30 10.60
N PRO A 7 14.44 -51.78 10.41
CA PRO A 7 14.12 -50.65 9.53
C PRO A 7 14.22 -49.30 10.26
N LEU A 8 14.75 -48.29 9.57
CA LEU A 8 14.72 -46.90 10.02
C LEU A 8 13.35 -46.29 9.68
N VAL A 9 12.63 -45.94 10.74
CA VAL A 9 11.32 -45.29 10.82
C VAL A 9 11.04 -44.26 9.70
N ALA A 10 9.87 -44.38 9.08
CA ALA A 10 9.26 -43.36 8.25
C ALA A 10 8.83 -42.18 9.13
N GLY A 11 9.56 -41.06 9.06
CA GLY A 11 9.08 -39.77 9.54
C GLY A 11 8.10 -39.16 8.53
N PRO A 12 7.02 -38.50 8.96
CA PRO A 12 6.10 -37.84 8.04
C PRO A 12 6.81 -36.65 7.38
N ALA A 13 6.63 -36.53 6.07
CA ALA A 13 6.98 -35.35 5.32
C ALA A 13 6.28 -34.11 5.91
N PRO A 14 6.94 -32.95 5.82
CA PRO A 14 6.24 -31.80 5.28
C PRO A 14 6.90 -31.38 3.96
N ALA A 15 6.06 -31.37 2.93
CA ALA A 15 6.10 -30.58 1.70
C ALA A 15 7.45 -29.96 1.28
N GLN A 16 7.96 -30.42 0.13
CA GLN A 16 8.77 -29.54 -0.72
C GLN A 16 7.96 -28.29 -1.10
N PRO A 17 8.61 -27.13 -1.28
CA PRO A 17 8.85 -26.72 -2.66
C PRO A 17 10.29 -26.23 -2.83
N SER A 18 11.06 -26.85 -3.73
CA SER A 18 11.10 -26.46 -5.14
C SER A 18 11.53 -24.99 -5.33
N SER A 19 12.74 -24.82 -5.84
CA SER A 19 13.16 -23.64 -6.63
C SER A 19 13.10 -22.26 -5.95
N ARG A 20 13.81 -22.06 -4.84
CA ARG A 20 14.36 -20.73 -4.50
C ARG A 20 15.60 -20.42 -5.36
N LEU A 21 15.52 -20.63 -6.67
CA LEU A 21 16.55 -20.13 -7.58
C LEU A 21 16.34 -18.62 -7.73
N ILE A 22 17.04 -17.86 -6.88
CA ILE A 22 17.59 -16.53 -7.16
C ILE A 22 16.63 -15.64 -7.96
N GLN A 23 15.54 -15.19 -7.35
CA GLN A 23 14.87 -13.99 -7.86
C GLN A 23 15.86 -12.83 -7.68
N PRO A 24 16.16 -12.05 -8.73
CA PRO A 24 17.08 -10.93 -8.62
C PRO A 24 16.62 -10.04 -7.48
N GLN A 25 17.56 -9.58 -6.67
CA GLN A 25 17.39 -8.73 -5.49
C GLN A 25 16.46 -7.51 -5.73
N SER A 26 16.23 -7.13 -6.99
CA SER A 26 15.20 -6.19 -7.48
C SER A 26 13.74 -6.60 -7.26
N LEU A 27 13.47 -7.87 -6.93
CA LEU A 27 12.15 -8.46 -6.67
C LEU A 27 11.91 -8.77 -5.19
N ARG A 28 12.84 -8.45 -4.27
CA ARG A 28 12.50 -8.50 -2.84
C ARG A 28 11.39 -7.49 -2.60
N ALA A 29 10.19 -8.02 -2.51
CA ALA A 29 8.96 -7.27 -2.41
C ALA A 29 8.92 -6.60 -1.04
N PRO A 30 8.77 -5.28 -0.99
CA PRO A 30 8.16 -4.68 0.18
C PRO A 30 6.71 -5.19 0.25
N ASP A 31 6.25 -5.61 1.42
CA ASP A 31 4.87 -6.07 1.66
C ASP A 31 3.83 -4.91 1.63
N THR A 32 4.20 -3.77 1.06
CA THR A 32 3.30 -2.62 0.89
C THR A 32 2.42 -2.76 -0.35
N PRO A 33 1.21 -2.16 -0.35
CA PRO A 33 0.35 -2.14 -1.53
C PRO A 33 1.04 -1.53 -2.76
N LEU A 34 1.88 -0.50 -2.54
CA LEU A 34 2.68 0.12 -3.61
C LEU A 34 3.71 -0.85 -4.20
N GLY A 35 4.45 -1.57 -3.35
CA GLY A 35 5.40 -2.59 -3.79
C GLY A 35 4.73 -3.70 -4.60
N ARG A 36 3.56 -4.17 -4.14
CA ARG A 36 2.74 -5.16 -4.87
C ARG A 36 2.26 -4.62 -6.22
N ALA A 37 1.78 -3.39 -6.31
CA ALA A 37 1.34 -2.78 -7.56
C ALA A 37 2.48 -2.67 -8.59
N ARG A 38 3.70 -2.36 -8.13
CA ARG A 38 4.91 -2.37 -8.97
C ARG A 38 5.22 -3.78 -9.50
N LEU A 39 5.21 -4.78 -8.62
CA LEU A 39 5.54 -6.15 -8.98
C LEU A 39 4.50 -6.80 -9.88
N ALA A 40 3.21 -6.52 -9.69
CA ALA A 40 2.12 -6.98 -10.55
C ALA A 40 2.30 -6.56 -12.02
N ARG A 41 3.05 -5.47 -12.26
CA ARG A 41 3.39 -4.98 -13.61
C ARG A 41 4.77 -5.43 -14.10
N GLY A 42 5.53 -6.14 -13.28
CA GLY A 42 6.91 -6.52 -13.57
C GLY A 42 7.87 -5.32 -13.65
N TRP A 43 7.58 -4.23 -12.93
CA TRP A 43 8.40 -3.01 -13.00
C TRP A 43 9.53 -3.04 -11.97
N SER A 44 10.71 -2.55 -12.37
CA SER A 44 11.78 -2.20 -11.45
C SER A 44 11.52 -0.82 -10.83
N GLN A 45 12.14 -0.52 -9.69
CA GLN A 45 12.07 0.82 -9.08
C GLN A 45 12.59 1.91 -10.05
N VAL A 46 13.64 1.61 -10.82
CA VAL A 46 14.16 2.53 -11.85
C VAL A 46 13.10 2.85 -12.91
N LYS A 47 12.32 1.84 -13.32
CA LYS A 47 11.21 2.04 -14.27
C LYS A 47 10.11 2.93 -13.68
N VAL A 48 9.80 2.79 -12.40
CA VAL A 48 8.87 3.69 -11.69
C VAL A 48 9.39 5.12 -11.70
N VAL A 49 10.66 5.34 -11.32
CA VAL A 49 11.28 6.67 -11.31
C VAL A 49 11.22 7.31 -12.70
N ARG A 50 11.58 6.56 -13.75
CA ARG A 50 11.52 7.07 -15.13
C ARG A 50 10.09 7.43 -15.54
N ALA A 51 9.11 6.59 -15.19
CA ALA A 51 7.70 6.86 -15.48
C ALA A 51 7.18 8.11 -14.75
N LEU A 52 7.57 8.30 -13.48
CA LEU A 52 7.22 9.50 -12.72
C LEU A 52 7.78 10.77 -13.37
N MET A 53 9.06 10.76 -13.76
CA MET A 53 9.70 11.90 -14.42
C MET A 53 9.03 12.22 -15.76
N LEU A 54 8.78 11.22 -16.60
CA LEU A 54 8.11 11.43 -17.88
C LEU A 54 6.68 11.98 -17.73
N LEU A 55 5.94 11.50 -16.72
CA LEU A 55 4.58 11.98 -16.48
C LEU A 55 4.57 13.40 -15.90
N ALA A 56 5.48 13.72 -14.99
CA ALA A 56 5.61 15.05 -14.43
C ALA A 56 6.03 16.08 -15.50
N ASP A 57 6.98 15.73 -16.36
CA ASP A 57 7.38 16.53 -17.51
C ASP A 57 6.19 16.80 -18.45
N HIS A 58 5.42 15.74 -18.78
CA HIS A 58 4.22 15.87 -19.60
C HIS A 58 3.15 16.79 -18.99
N TRP A 59 3.04 16.85 -17.66
CA TRP A 59 2.10 17.72 -16.94
C TRP A 59 2.69 19.08 -16.56
N GLY A 60 3.96 19.36 -16.87
CA GLY A 60 4.65 20.58 -16.48
C GLY A 60 4.84 20.72 -14.97
N TRP A 61 4.92 19.61 -14.24
CA TRP A 61 5.10 19.59 -12.79
C TRP A 61 6.58 19.47 -12.44
N ASP A 62 7.05 20.34 -11.55
CA ASP A 62 8.39 20.23 -11.00
C ASP A 62 8.42 19.18 -9.88
N ILE A 63 9.28 18.18 -10.04
CA ILE A 63 9.46 17.08 -9.09
C ILE A 63 10.93 16.87 -8.78
N ALA A 64 11.22 16.11 -7.72
CA ALA A 64 12.59 15.85 -7.31
C ALA A 64 13.42 15.17 -8.42
N ALA A 65 14.73 15.44 -8.42
CA ALA A 65 15.67 14.81 -9.34
C ALA A 65 15.71 13.27 -9.18
N GLU A 66 16.16 12.57 -10.24
CA GLU A 66 16.16 11.11 -10.34
C GLU A 66 16.77 10.40 -9.11
N ASN A 67 17.91 10.90 -8.62
CA ASN A 67 18.61 10.32 -7.46
C ASN A 67 17.76 10.39 -6.18
N SER A 68 17.08 11.51 -5.96
CA SER A 68 16.15 11.70 -4.84
C SER A 68 14.91 10.82 -5.00
N LEU A 69 14.38 10.71 -6.22
CA LEU A 69 13.23 9.84 -6.50
C LEU A 69 13.50 8.37 -6.23
N LYS A 70 14.71 7.86 -6.53
CA LYS A 70 15.10 6.48 -6.17
C LYS A 70 15.00 6.25 -4.66
N VAL A 71 15.49 7.20 -3.87
CA VAL A 71 15.41 7.14 -2.39
C VAL A 71 13.96 7.24 -1.93
N PHE A 72 13.18 8.14 -2.51
CA PHE A 72 11.76 8.31 -2.17
C PHE A 72 10.94 7.06 -2.46
N VAL A 73 11.06 6.50 -3.67
CA VAL A 73 10.38 5.26 -4.06
C VAL A 73 10.76 4.13 -3.11
N SER A 74 12.04 3.97 -2.77
CA SER A 74 12.47 2.98 -1.78
C SER A 74 11.84 3.20 -0.40
N ARG A 75 11.78 4.44 0.09
CA ARG A 75 11.16 4.76 1.39
C ARG A 75 9.64 4.53 1.40
N TRP A 76 8.96 4.87 0.31
CA TRP A 76 7.52 4.66 0.15
C TRP A 76 7.17 3.18 0.04
N GLU A 77 8.01 2.44 -0.67
CA GLU A 77 7.87 1.00 -0.80
C GLU A 77 8.12 0.30 0.54
N ASN A 78 9.06 0.75 1.35
CA ASN A 78 9.36 0.15 2.67
C ASN A 78 8.50 0.72 3.83
N ASP A 79 7.35 1.33 3.53
CA ASP A 79 6.40 1.95 4.48
C ASP A 79 7.04 2.93 5.49
N THR A 80 8.23 3.43 5.19
CA THR A 80 8.97 4.31 6.10
C THR A 80 8.44 5.74 6.00
N HIS A 81 7.97 6.14 4.82
CA HIS A 81 7.46 7.49 4.53
C HIS A 81 6.27 7.39 3.57
N ARG A 82 5.31 8.31 3.70
CA ARG A 82 4.18 8.41 2.76
C ARG A 82 4.50 9.40 1.64
N PRO A 83 4.16 9.11 0.36
CA PRO A 83 4.28 10.09 -0.71
C PRO A 83 3.37 11.29 -0.46
N GLY A 84 3.85 12.49 -0.77
CA GLY A 84 3.03 13.71 -0.76
C GLY A 84 1.93 13.66 -1.83
N GLN A 85 0.94 14.56 -1.74
CA GLN A 85 -0.26 14.53 -2.58
C GLN A 85 0.06 14.54 -4.09
N THR A 86 1.01 15.37 -4.52
CA THR A 86 1.49 15.41 -5.92
C THR A 86 2.00 14.03 -6.40
N TYR A 87 2.82 13.37 -5.57
CA TYR A 87 3.35 12.05 -5.89
C TYR A 87 2.29 10.96 -5.86
N GLN A 88 1.30 11.06 -4.97
CA GLN A 88 0.16 10.12 -4.97
C GLN A 88 -0.61 10.18 -6.28
N VAL A 89 -0.88 11.38 -6.82
CA VAL A 89 -1.56 11.56 -8.11
C VAL A 89 -0.75 10.92 -9.23
N LEU A 90 0.56 11.21 -9.30
CA LEU A 90 1.45 10.62 -10.30
C LEU A 90 1.51 9.09 -10.19
N LEU A 91 1.63 8.55 -8.97
CA LEU A 91 1.66 7.10 -8.72
C LEU A 91 0.34 6.43 -9.11
N CYS A 92 -0.81 7.04 -8.76
CA CYS A 92 -2.12 6.55 -9.18
C CYS A 92 -2.24 6.51 -10.71
N ALA A 93 -1.74 7.54 -11.40
CA ALA A 93 -1.78 7.62 -12.85
C ALA A 93 -0.89 6.56 -13.52
N ILE A 94 0.37 6.41 -13.13
CA ILE A 94 1.27 5.41 -13.77
C ILE A 94 0.84 3.97 -13.46
N PHE A 95 0.27 3.72 -12.29
CA PHE A 95 -0.22 2.41 -11.90
C PHE A 95 -1.66 2.16 -12.32
N ARG A 96 -2.38 3.17 -12.83
CA ARG A 96 -3.81 3.11 -13.15
C ARG A 96 -4.61 2.49 -11.99
N ALA A 97 -4.25 2.91 -10.78
CA ALA A 97 -4.77 2.37 -9.54
C ALA A 97 -5.32 3.52 -8.69
N THR A 98 -6.28 3.20 -7.84
CA THR A 98 -6.86 4.15 -6.90
C THR A 98 -5.93 4.39 -5.71
N PRO A 99 -6.07 5.52 -4.99
CA PRO A 99 -5.34 5.76 -3.76
C PRO A 99 -5.53 4.65 -2.71
N ALA A 100 -6.70 4.00 -2.69
CA ALA A 100 -6.98 2.90 -1.76
C ALA A 100 -6.18 1.64 -2.10
N GLU A 101 -6.13 1.26 -3.38
CA GLU A 101 -5.36 0.12 -3.87
C GLU A 101 -3.85 0.30 -3.66
N LEU A 102 -3.36 1.53 -3.69
CA LEU A 102 -1.96 1.86 -3.42
C LEU A 102 -1.64 2.12 -1.94
N GLY A 103 -2.62 2.03 -1.03
CA GLY A 103 -2.41 2.24 0.42
C GLY A 103 -2.29 3.71 0.84
N PHE A 104 -2.68 4.64 -0.04
CA PHE A 104 -2.67 6.08 0.22
C PHE A 104 -3.95 6.59 0.90
N THR A 105 -5.02 5.79 0.92
CA THR A 105 -6.19 6.12 1.73
C THR A 105 -5.84 5.87 3.19
N ARG A 106 -5.90 6.93 4.01
CA ARG A 106 -5.94 6.75 5.47
C ARG A 106 -7.17 5.88 5.73
N PRO A 107 -7.13 4.81 6.54
CA PRO A 107 -8.37 4.28 7.08
C PRO A 107 -8.99 5.47 7.81
N ALA A 108 -10.01 6.10 7.21
CA ALA A 108 -10.84 7.03 7.95
C ALA A 108 -11.29 6.20 9.12
N ALA A 109 -10.73 6.48 10.29
CA ALA A 109 -10.99 5.69 11.48
C ALA A 109 -12.51 5.67 11.57
N ALA A 110 -13.14 4.51 11.34
CA ALA A 110 -14.59 4.45 11.21
C ALA A 110 -15.25 5.03 12.48
N SER A 111 -14.51 5.00 13.60
CA SER A 111 -14.80 5.72 14.83
C SER A 111 -15.00 7.22 14.65
N THR A 112 -14.12 7.95 13.96
CA THR A 112 -14.24 9.42 13.82
C THR A 112 -15.38 9.85 12.93
N LEU A 113 -15.81 9.02 11.98
CA LEU A 113 -17.01 9.32 11.17
C LEU A 113 -18.29 9.05 11.96
N ASN A 114 -18.32 7.94 12.71
CA ASN A 114 -19.46 7.61 13.56
C ASN A 114 -19.64 8.62 14.70
N GLU A 115 -18.55 9.02 15.36
CA GLU A 115 -18.52 10.08 16.38
C GLU A 115 -19.07 11.42 15.84
N ARG A 116 -18.69 11.78 14.61
CA ARG A 116 -19.17 13.02 13.99
C ARG A 116 -20.64 12.94 13.59
N LEU A 117 -21.12 11.76 13.20
CA LEU A 117 -22.53 11.53 12.88
C LEU A 117 -23.38 11.65 14.15
N THR A 118 -22.97 10.99 15.23
CA THR A 118 -23.63 11.09 16.55
C THR A 118 -23.63 12.53 17.07
N ALA A 119 -22.51 13.25 16.94
CA ALA A 119 -22.45 14.66 17.33
C ALA A 119 -23.40 15.55 16.52
N LEU A 120 -23.56 15.28 15.23
CA LEU A 120 -24.50 16.02 14.39
C LEU A 120 -25.97 15.75 14.78
N GLU A 121 -26.28 14.50 15.11
CA GLU A 121 -27.61 14.09 15.53
C GLU A 121 -28.04 14.78 16.84
N SER A 122 -27.15 14.82 17.85
CA SER A 122 -27.42 15.58 19.09
C SER A 122 -27.60 17.08 18.86
N VAL A 123 -26.87 17.68 17.90
CA VAL A 123 -27.05 19.09 17.55
C VAL A 123 -28.42 19.32 16.91
N ILE A 124 -28.85 18.44 16.01
CA ILE A 124 -30.17 18.54 15.35
C ILE A 124 -31.30 18.39 16.37
N GLU A 125 -31.21 17.45 17.30
CA GLU A 125 -32.20 17.28 18.37
C GLU A 125 -32.29 18.53 19.26
N GLY A 126 -31.15 19.07 19.67
CA GLY A 126 -31.10 20.29 20.49
C GLY A 126 -31.69 21.51 19.78
N LEU A 127 -31.43 21.67 18.48
CA LEU A 127 -32.02 22.74 17.68
C LEU A 127 -33.53 22.56 17.50
N THR A 128 -33.99 21.32 17.30
CA THR A 128 -35.41 21.00 17.14
C THR A 128 -36.20 21.26 18.42
N GLY A 129 -35.66 20.89 19.59
CA GLY A 129 -36.28 21.17 20.88
C GLY A 129 -36.45 22.67 21.14
N ARG A 130 -35.39 23.46 20.89
CA ARG A 130 -35.41 24.92 21.05
C ARG A 130 -36.39 25.62 20.09
N LEU A 131 -36.57 25.08 18.89
CA LEU A 131 -37.57 25.60 17.95
C LEU A 131 -39.00 25.31 18.42
N GLY A 132 -39.25 24.17 19.08
CA GLY A 132 -40.55 23.84 19.67
C GLY A 132 -40.92 24.73 20.86
N GLU A 133 -39.96 25.10 21.70
CA GLU A 133 -40.18 25.99 22.86
C GLU A 133 -40.55 27.42 22.46
N VAL A 134 -40.10 27.90 21.30
CA VAL A 134 -40.40 29.26 20.79
C VAL A 134 -41.78 29.34 20.14
N ALA A 135 -42.35 28.19 19.74
CA ALA A 135 -43.65 28.11 19.07
C ALA A 135 -44.83 27.82 20.03
N ALA A 136 -44.56 27.58 21.33
CA ALA A 136 -45.55 27.37 22.38
C ALA A 136 -45.81 28.66 23.17
#